data_AF-A0A0A2FC69-F1
#
_entry.id   AF-A0A0A2FC69-F1
#
_cell.length_a   1.000
_cell.length_b   1.000
_cell.length_c   1.000
_cell.angle_alpha   90.00
_cell.angle_beta   90.00
_cell.angle_gamma   90.00
#
_symmetry.space_group_name_H-M   'P 1'
#
loop_
_entity.id
_entity.type
_entity.pdbx_description
1 polymer ?
#
loop_
_entity_poly.entity_id
_entity_poly.type
_entity_poly.pdbx_seq_one_letter_code
_entity_poly.pdbx_strand_id
1 'polypeptide(L)'
;MKQNYFKRVCSLLCLVVPMLILPLQSAAQDAIPSEEAESLAFVVPAEDVEIGESEVEAPLEAASAEEIVDQAVRSYTYTVYRDGVKIASGLTEPTFVDEDVPAGDHTYCVEVQYEEGVSDKVCVDVEVKDFKPVTNLTGTASNDEVTLDWDGVEEKAEEPAKEKAVSYNVYKNGTLIGNTVETHYVETGVANGTYIYEVEVKYPDGVSPKVAVTVTVTNSSLNNVEGQVPYTLRVEGKKIIAETNGVITLYDISGRTVAVASDRLEYTAQTGFYAVRFDVGNKPHLSKIQVR
;
A
#
# COMPACT_ATOMS: atom_id res chain seq x y z
N MET A 1 -4.77 32.02 -6.26
CA MET A 1 -4.04 31.15 -5.31
C MET A 1 -4.67 29.77 -5.36
N LYS A 2 -4.12 28.84 -6.15
CA LYS A 2 -4.56 27.44 -6.18
C LYS A 2 -3.53 26.64 -5.38
N GLN A 3 -3.96 26.13 -4.24
CA GLN A 3 -3.21 25.23 -3.38
C GLN A 3 -3.23 23.83 -4.03
N ASN A 4 -2.14 23.44 -4.67
CA ASN A 4 -1.94 22.08 -5.16
C ASN A 4 -1.50 21.20 -3.98
N TYR A 5 -2.47 20.57 -3.33
CA TYR A 5 -2.25 19.40 -2.48
C TYR A 5 -2.46 18.16 -3.33
N PHE A 6 -1.41 17.64 -3.98
CA PHE A 6 -1.44 16.28 -4.52
C PHE A 6 -0.57 15.40 -3.63
N LYS A 7 -1.24 14.51 -2.89
CA LYS A 7 -0.66 13.55 -1.96
C LYS A 7 0.26 12.60 -2.74
N ARG A 8 1.48 12.48 -2.21
CA ARG A 8 2.50 11.48 -2.57
C ARG A 8 1.90 10.07 -2.46
N VAL A 9 1.91 9.34 -3.57
CA VAL A 9 1.85 7.88 -3.58
C VAL A 9 3.21 7.42 -4.09
N CYS A 10 4.08 7.14 -3.13
CA CYS A 10 5.44 6.68 -3.36
C CYS A 10 5.35 5.23 -3.87
N SER A 11 5.41 5.05 -5.18
CA SER A 11 5.62 3.74 -5.79
C SER A 11 7.11 3.43 -5.63
N LEU A 12 7.48 2.79 -4.51
CA LEU A 12 8.84 2.30 -4.29
C LEU A 12 9.10 1.13 -5.24
N LEU A 13 9.67 1.41 -6.39
CA LEU A 13 10.35 0.40 -7.19
C LEU A 13 11.80 0.31 -6.66
N CYS A 14 12.05 -0.63 -5.75
CA CYS A 14 13.42 -0.92 -5.28
C CYS A 14 14.21 -1.60 -6.41
N LEU A 15 14.81 -0.80 -7.29
CA LEU A 15 15.70 -1.29 -8.33
C LEU A 15 17.11 -1.47 -7.73
N VAL A 16 17.37 -2.65 -7.17
CA VAL A 16 18.72 -3.04 -6.76
C VAL A 16 19.43 -3.56 -8.00
N VAL A 17 20.29 -2.75 -8.63
CA VAL A 17 21.16 -3.19 -9.72
C VAL A 17 22.43 -3.78 -9.11
N PRO A 18 22.63 -5.11 -9.08
CA PRO A 18 23.89 -5.68 -8.60
C PRO A 18 25.00 -5.39 -9.62
N MET A 19 25.84 -4.39 -9.36
CA MET A 19 26.99 -4.07 -10.22
C MET A 19 28.17 -4.99 -9.95
N LEU A 20 28.49 -5.80 -10.95
CA LEU A 20 29.68 -6.62 -11.03
C LEU A 20 30.94 -5.75 -11.01
N ILE A 21 31.82 -6.04 -10.06
CA ILE A 21 33.16 -5.45 -9.95
C ILE A 21 34.01 -6.09 -11.06
N LEU A 22 34.25 -5.37 -12.16
CA LEU A 22 35.21 -5.78 -13.19
C LEU A 22 36.52 -4.98 -13.05
N PRO A 23 37.70 -5.63 -13.05
CA PRO A 23 38.97 -4.92 -13.02
C PRO A 23 39.27 -4.23 -14.37
N LEU A 24 39.78 -3.01 -14.32
CA LEU A 24 40.25 -2.27 -15.51
C LEU A 24 41.39 -3.04 -16.21
N GLN A 25 41.22 -3.33 -17.50
CA GLN A 25 42.30 -3.75 -18.39
C GLN A 25 42.93 -2.49 -19.03
N SER A 26 44.19 -2.22 -18.71
CA SER A 26 44.98 -1.11 -19.26
C SER A 26 45.26 -1.32 -20.76
N ALA A 27 44.75 -0.42 -21.61
CA ALA A 27 45.15 -0.31 -23.01
C ALA A 27 46.17 0.83 -23.17
N ALA A 28 47.46 0.48 -23.30
CA ALA A 28 48.47 1.40 -23.81
C ALA A 28 48.68 1.08 -25.30
N GLN A 29 48.23 1.99 -26.16
CA GLN A 29 48.56 2.04 -27.57
C GLN A 29 49.77 2.97 -27.72
N ASP A 30 50.88 2.48 -28.25
CA ASP A 30 51.83 3.37 -28.91
C ASP A 30 52.54 2.69 -30.08
N ALA A 31 52.81 3.53 -31.08
CA ALA A 31 53.11 3.20 -32.46
C ALA A 31 54.54 2.65 -32.70
N ILE A 32 54.65 1.84 -33.76
CA ILE A 32 55.91 1.39 -34.40
C ILE A 32 56.50 2.55 -35.22
N PRO A 33 57.83 2.62 -35.45
CA PRO A 33 58.37 2.02 -36.69
C PRO A 33 59.70 1.26 -36.56
N SER A 34 60.00 0.53 -37.65
CA SER A 34 61.19 -0.26 -38.05
C SER A 34 62.56 0.17 -37.48
N GLU A 35 63.56 -0.71 -37.32
CA GLU A 35 64.28 -1.42 -38.39
C GLU A 35 65.30 -2.42 -37.78
N GLU A 36 65.97 -3.14 -38.67
CA GLU A 36 66.68 -4.43 -38.60
C GLU A 36 67.81 -4.71 -37.58
N ALA A 37 67.82 -6.00 -37.18
CA ALA A 37 68.90 -6.99 -37.24
C ALA A 37 70.04 -7.11 -36.18
N GLU A 38 70.32 -8.41 -35.98
CA GLU A 38 71.52 -9.06 -35.41
C GLU A 38 71.74 -8.96 -33.88
N SER A 39 72.35 -9.90 -33.19
CA SER A 39 72.46 -11.36 -33.23
C SER A 39 73.21 -11.76 -31.94
N LEU A 40 73.01 -13.01 -31.51
CA LEU A 40 73.89 -13.81 -30.66
C LEU A 40 73.92 -13.62 -29.13
N ALA A 41 73.84 -14.79 -28.51
CA ALA A 41 73.79 -15.10 -27.10
C ALA A 41 75.11 -14.90 -26.37
N PHE A 42 75.04 -14.63 -25.07
CA PHE A 42 76.07 -15.05 -24.12
C PHE A 42 75.44 -15.42 -22.77
N VAL A 43 75.54 -16.70 -22.45
CA VAL A 43 75.17 -17.31 -21.17
C VAL A 43 76.44 -17.45 -20.37
N VAL A 44 76.49 -16.84 -19.19
CA VAL A 44 77.09 -17.42 -17.98
C VAL A 44 76.50 -16.71 -16.77
N PRO A 45 75.97 -17.45 -15.79
CA PRO A 45 76.44 -17.19 -14.45
C PRO A 45 76.66 -18.49 -13.68
N ALA A 46 77.70 -18.52 -12.86
CA ALA A 46 77.70 -19.14 -11.53
C ALA A 46 79.12 -19.10 -11.00
N GLU A 47 79.29 -18.56 -9.80
CA GLU A 47 80.16 -19.16 -8.82
C GLU A 47 79.59 -18.87 -7.42
N ASP A 48 79.37 -19.97 -6.71
CA ASP A 48 78.77 -20.13 -5.40
C ASP A 48 79.63 -19.54 -4.26
N VAL A 49 79.03 -19.45 -3.05
CA VAL A 49 79.54 -19.95 -1.75
C VAL A 49 78.67 -19.34 -0.63
N GLU A 50 77.76 -20.12 -0.01
CA GLU A 50 77.92 -20.89 1.26
C GLU A 50 78.09 -19.97 2.50
N ILE A 51 77.49 -20.08 3.69
CA ILE A 51 76.93 -21.17 4.52
C ILE A 51 76.08 -20.50 5.64
N GLY A 52 75.08 -21.20 6.22
CA GLY A 52 74.77 -21.07 7.65
C GLY A 52 73.29 -21.02 8.04
N GLU A 53 72.74 -22.16 8.44
CA GLU A 53 71.37 -22.32 8.97
C GLU A 53 71.27 -22.13 10.50
N SER A 54 70.04 -21.82 10.93
CA SER A 54 69.36 -22.24 12.18
C SER A 54 69.19 -21.22 13.33
N GLU A 55 67.96 -20.68 13.34
CA GLU A 55 66.96 -20.60 14.43
C GLU A 55 67.29 -20.05 15.83
N VAL A 56 66.56 -19.00 16.21
CA VAL A 56 65.99 -18.81 17.56
C VAL A 56 64.61 -18.13 17.48
N GLU A 57 63.62 -18.74 18.15
CA GLU A 57 62.22 -18.30 18.30
C GLU A 57 62.03 -16.98 19.09
N ALA A 58 60.89 -16.35 18.83
CA ALA A 58 60.25 -15.10 19.31
C ALA A 58 60.30 -14.84 20.85
N PRO A 59 60.07 -13.60 21.41
CA PRO A 59 58.83 -12.81 21.21
C PRO A 59 58.88 -11.25 21.33
N LEU A 60 57.91 -10.62 20.67
CA LEU A 60 57.18 -9.35 20.96
C LEU A 60 57.77 -8.30 21.93
N GLU A 61 58.06 -7.08 21.44
CA GLU A 61 57.69 -5.78 22.09
C GLU A 61 58.07 -4.57 21.21
N ALA A 62 57.39 -3.45 21.48
CA ALA A 62 57.06 -2.34 20.59
C ALA A 62 58.14 -1.28 20.34
N ALA A 63 58.10 -0.71 19.12
CA ALA A 63 58.42 0.66 18.68
C ALA A 63 58.93 0.55 17.23
N SER A 64 58.48 1.31 16.23
CA SER A 64 58.14 2.71 16.21
C SER A 64 57.27 2.96 14.97
N ALA A 65 56.34 3.90 15.10
CA ALA A 65 55.55 4.44 14.01
C ALA A 65 56.44 4.92 12.85
N GLU A 66 56.00 4.61 11.63
CA GLU A 66 56.21 5.31 10.34
C GLU A 66 56.38 4.30 9.20
N GLU A 67 55.26 3.72 8.77
CA GLU A 67 55.06 3.49 7.33
C GLU A 67 53.56 3.56 7.08
N ILE A 68 53.04 4.79 6.93
CA ILE A 68 51.78 4.96 6.23
C ILE A 68 52.10 4.61 4.78
N VAL A 69 51.83 3.36 4.42
CA VAL A 69 51.56 3.03 3.02
C VAL A 69 50.38 3.93 2.65
N ASP A 70 50.69 4.94 1.85
CA ASP A 70 49.74 5.77 1.13
C ASP A 70 48.97 4.86 0.14
N GLN A 71 48.12 3.99 0.68
CA GLN A 71 46.98 3.52 -0.07
C GLN A 71 46.08 4.72 -0.20
N ALA A 72 46.25 5.45 -1.30
CA ALA A 72 45.23 6.36 -1.80
C ALA A 72 43.89 5.62 -1.70
N VAL A 73 43.05 6.03 -0.75
CA VAL A 73 41.67 5.57 -0.68
C VAL A 73 41.06 6.11 -1.96
N ARG A 74 40.96 5.25 -2.99
CA ARG A 74 40.38 5.65 -4.28
C ARG A 74 38.93 5.99 -4.02
N SER A 75 38.64 7.29 -3.89
CA SER A 75 37.27 7.77 -3.83
C SER A 75 36.73 7.78 -5.26
N TYR A 76 35.72 6.96 -5.50
CA TYR A 76 34.95 7.00 -6.73
C TYR A 76 33.50 7.33 -6.39
N THR A 77 32.77 7.84 -7.37
CA THR A 77 31.33 8.10 -7.26
C THR A 77 30.60 7.56 -8.48
N TYR A 78 29.29 7.35 -8.36
CA TYR A 78 28.46 6.92 -9.47
C TYR A 78 27.69 8.09 -10.05
N THR A 79 27.46 8.03 -11.37
CA THR A 79 26.55 8.92 -12.09
C THR A 79 25.52 8.07 -12.82
N VAL A 80 24.24 8.36 -12.58
CA VAL A 80 23.09 7.63 -13.14
C VAL A 80 22.40 8.48 -14.19
N TYR A 81 22.01 7.82 -15.27
CA TYR A 81 21.32 8.38 -16.42
C TYR A 81 20.01 7.62 -16.65
N ARG A 82 18.97 8.34 -17.06
CA ARG A 82 17.72 7.80 -17.61
C ARG A 82 17.50 8.41 -18.98
N ASP A 83 17.32 7.56 -19.99
CA ASP A 83 17.11 7.95 -21.39
C ASP A 83 18.22 8.89 -21.92
N GLY A 84 19.45 8.62 -21.50
CA GLY A 84 20.64 9.43 -21.83
C GLY A 84 20.77 10.75 -21.05
N VAL A 85 19.80 11.12 -20.21
CA VAL A 85 19.83 12.33 -19.37
C VAL A 85 20.39 11.98 -17.99
N LYS A 86 21.37 12.76 -17.51
CA LYS A 86 21.91 12.61 -16.16
C LYS A 86 20.86 12.99 -15.12
N ILE A 87 20.50 12.07 -14.24
CA ILE A 87 19.49 12.27 -13.19
C ILE A 87 20.12 12.32 -11.78
N ALA A 88 21.30 11.71 -11.60
CA ALA A 88 22.04 11.78 -10.34
C ALA A 88 23.55 11.68 -10.59
N SER A 89 24.35 12.26 -9.69
CA SER A 89 25.82 12.20 -9.72
C SER A 89 26.41 12.35 -8.33
N GLY A 90 27.64 11.90 -8.14
CA GLY A 90 28.32 12.01 -6.84
C GLY A 90 27.80 10.99 -5.82
N LEU A 91 27.11 9.94 -6.28
CA LEU A 91 26.58 8.89 -5.41
C LEU A 91 27.74 8.05 -4.89
N THR A 92 27.81 7.83 -3.59
CA THR A 92 28.83 6.96 -2.96
C THR A 92 28.30 5.56 -2.71
N GLU A 93 26.98 5.40 -2.63
CA GLU A 93 26.34 4.09 -2.50
C GLU A 93 26.11 3.47 -3.88
N PRO A 94 26.23 2.14 -4.02
CA PRO A 94 25.97 1.43 -5.27
C PRO A 94 24.47 1.25 -5.55
N THR A 95 23.61 2.05 -4.91
CA THR A 95 22.16 1.99 -5.01
C THR A 95 21.60 3.39 -5.20
N PHE A 96 20.58 3.49 -6.06
CA PHE A 96 19.89 4.74 -6.35
C PHE A 96 18.40 4.45 -6.56
N VAL A 97 17.55 5.31 -6.01
CA VAL A 97 16.09 5.26 -6.21
C VAL A 97 15.70 6.46 -7.04
N ASP A 98 15.20 6.18 -8.25
CA ASP A 98 14.55 7.17 -9.09
C ASP A 98 13.06 7.21 -8.73
N GLU A 99 12.59 8.32 -8.17
CA GLU A 99 11.18 8.51 -7.81
C GLU A 99 10.41 9.16 -8.98
N ASP A 100 9.09 8.95 -9.01
CA ASP A 100 8.19 9.58 -9.99
C ASP A 100 8.56 9.32 -11.47
N VAL A 101 9.08 8.12 -11.76
CA VAL A 101 9.38 7.67 -13.11
C VAL A 101 8.09 7.56 -13.91
N PRO A 102 7.97 8.24 -15.07
CA PRO A 102 6.83 8.08 -15.97
C PRO A 102 6.65 6.61 -16.41
N ALA A 103 5.43 6.26 -16.83
CA ALA A 103 5.23 4.96 -17.45
C ALA A 103 5.82 4.91 -18.86
N GLY A 104 6.29 3.73 -19.26
CA GLY A 104 6.96 3.47 -20.53
C GLY A 104 8.28 2.74 -20.36
N ASP A 105 8.96 2.53 -21.49
CA ASP A 105 10.30 1.96 -21.53
C ASP A 105 11.34 3.04 -21.23
N HIS A 106 12.23 2.73 -20.28
CA HIS A 106 13.32 3.59 -19.88
C HIS A 106 14.65 2.85 -19.93
N THR A 107 15.66 3.48 -20.51
CA THR A 107 17.03 2.96 -20.46
C THR A 107 17.79 3.65 -19.34
N TYR A 108 18.17 2.87 -18.32
CA TYR A 108 19.02 3.32 -17.23
C TYR A 108 20.47 2.99 -17.51
N CYS A 109 21.35 3.98 -17.45
CA CYS A 109 22.78 3.78 -17.58
C CYS A 109 23.51 4.29 -16.34
N VAL A 110 24.58 3.61 -15.94
CA VAL A 110 25.45 4.06 -14.85
C VAL A 110 26.90 4.02 -15.29
N GLU A 111 27.66 5.02 -14.85
CA GLU A 111 29.12 5.07 -14.98
C GLU A 111 29.75 5.39 -13.62
N VAL A 112 31.00 5.01 -13.48
CA VAL A 112 31.83 5.30 -12.31
C VAL A 112 32.76 6.47 -12.65
N GLN A 113 32.75 7.48 -11.80
CA GLN A 113 33.65 8.61 -11.82
C GLN A 113 34.80 8.36 -10.83
N TYR A 114 36.02 8.24 -11.37
CA TYR A 114 37.27 8.21 -10.62
C TYR A 114 37.94 9.59 -10.69
N GLU A 115 38.99 9.80 -9.90
CA GLU A 115 39.84 10.99 -10.01
C GLU A 115 40.58 11.04 -11.37
N GLU A 116 40.99 9.87 -11.87
CA GLU A 116 41.79 9.71 -13.09
C GLU A 116 40.94 9.67 -14.38
N GLY A 117 39.60 9.56 -14.27
CA GLY A 117 38.73 9.43 -15.44
C GLY A 117 37.34 8.86 -15.15
N VAL A 118 36.61 8.53 -16.22
CA VAL A 118 35.24 7.98 -16.17
C VAL A 118 35.22 6.61 -16.83
N SER A 119 34.47 5.66 -16.25
CA SER A 119 34.26 4.35 -16.89
C SER A 119 33.33 4.44 -18.10
N ASP A 120 33.29 3.36 -18.89
CA ASP A 120 32.18 3.15 -19.81
C ASP A 120 30.85 3.05 -19.06
N LYS A 121 29.76 3.41 -19.75
CA LYS A 121 28.40 3.28 -19.24
C LYS A 121 27.92 1.84 -19.38
N VAL A 122 27.31 1.32 -18.32
CA VAL A 122 26.56 0.06 -18.35
C VAL A 122 25.07 0.39 -18.32
N CYS A 123 24.31 -0.13 -19.26
CA CYS A 123 22.89 0.18 -19.43
C CYS A 123 21.99 -1.04 -19.24
N VAL A 124 20.76 -0.80 -18.75
CA VAL A 124 19.68 -1.77 -18.61
C VAL A 124 18.36 -1.11 -19.04
N ASP A 125 17.52 -1.86 -19.74
CA ASP A 125 16.18 -1.42 -20.12
C ASP A 125 15.17 -1.88 -19.06
N VAL A 126 14.28 -0.97 -18.68
CA VAL A 126 13.28 -1.16 -17.63
C VAL A 126 11.94 -0.67 -18.17
N GLU A 127 10.92 -1.54 -18.13
CA GLU A 127 9.55 -1.17 -18.43
C GLU A 127 8.83 -0.74 -17.15
N VAL A 128 8.33 0.51 -17.12
CA VAL A 128 7.46 1.02 -16.05
C VAL A 128 6.02 0.94 -16.52
N LYS A 129 5.23 0.07 -15.90
CA LYS A 129 3.84 -0.18 -16.30
C LYS A 129 2.89 0.94 -15.86
N ASP A 130 1.96 1.28 -16.75
CA ASP A 130 0.88 2.24 -16.47
C ASP A 130 -0.39 1.50 -16.00
N PHE A 131 -0.59 1.43 -14.69
CA PHE A 131 -1.79 0.82 -14.13
C PHE A 131 -2.94 1.83 -14.07
N LYS A 132 -3.95 1.63 -14.92
CA LYS A 132 -5.10 2.55 -15.00
C LYS A 132 -5.99 2.45 -13.76
N PRO A 133 -6.38 3.59 -13.16
CA PRO A 133 -7.34 3.60 -12.05
C PRO A 133 -8.78 3.39 -12.55
N VAL A 134 -9.69 3.14 -11.62
CA VAL A 134 -11.14 3.24 -11.89
C VAL A 134 -11.50 4.66 -12.31
N THR A 135 -12.64 4.83 -12.97
CA THR A 135 -13.15 6.18 -13.30
C THR A 135 -14.55 6.36 -12.75
N ASN A 136 -15.02 7.61 -12.70
CA ASN A 136 -16.38 7.94 -12.26
C ASN A 136 -16.78 7.33 -10.90
N LEU A 137 -15.84 7.24 -9.95
CA LEU A 137 -16.13 6.79 -8.59
C LEU A 137 -17.12 7.74 -7.92
N THR A 138 -18.26 7.20 -7.54
CA THR A 138 -19.30 7.88 -6.79
C THR A 138 -19.61 7.10 -5.52
N GLY A 139 -20.15 7.80 -4.53
CA GLY A 139 -20.55 7.20 -3.26
C GLY A 139 -21.81 7.87 -2.73
N THR A 140 -22.77 7.05 -2.33
CA THR A 140 -24.04 7.50 -1.74
C THR A 140 -24.22 6.84 -0.37
N ALA A 141 -24.88 7.55 0.53
CA ALA A 141 -25.22 7.04 1.85
C ALA A 141 -26.73 7.09 2.07
N SER A 142 -27.27 6.01 2.61
CA SER A 142 -28.68 5.89 2.99
C SER A 142 -28.76 5.22 4.35
N ASN A 143 -29.21 5.96 5.37
CA ASN A 143 -29.20 5.53 6.78
C ASN A 143 -27.78 5.13 7.24
N ASP A 144 -27.56 3.84 7.48
CA ASP A 144 -26.30 3.20 7.90
C ASP A 144 -25.66 2.36 6.77
N GLU A 145 -26.10 2.54 5.53
CA GLU A 145 -25.55 1.87 4.35
C GLU A 145 -24.83 2.89 3.44
N VAL A 146 -23.65 2.51 2.95
CA VAL A 146 -22.89 3.24 1.95
C VAL A 146 -22.76 2.37 0.70
N THR A 147 -23.14 2.93 -0.44
CA THR A 147 -22.99 2.31 -1.76
C THR A 147 -21.98 3.09 -2.57
N LEU A 148 -20.99 2.39 -3.10
CA LEU A 148 -19.98 2.91 -4.01
C LEU A 148 -20.18 2.30 -5.39
N ASP A 149 -20.10 3.14 -6.41
CA ASP A 149 -20.20 2.75 -7.82
C ASP A 149 -19.07 3.40 -8.60
N TRP A 150 -18.49 2.68 -9.55
CA TRP A 150 -17.44 3.21 -10.44
C TRP A 150 -17.50 2.55 -11.80
N ASP A 151 -16.82 3.17 -12.77
CA ASP A 151 -16.58 2.54 -14.06
C ASP A 151 -15.29 1.72 -13.99
N GLY A 152 -15.39 0.46 -14.40
CA GLY A 152 -14.26 -0.45 -14.52
C GLY A 152 -13.25 0.00 -15.57
N VAL A 153 -12.08 -0.64 -15.59
CA VAL A 153 -11.07 -0.37 -16.60
C VAL A 153 -11.36 -1.20 -17.83
N GLU A 154 -11.80 -0.56 -18.92
CA GLU A 154 -11.77 -1.17 -20.25
C GLU A 154 -10.33 -1.13 -20.76
N GLU A 155 -9.52 -2.12 -20.38
CA GLU A 155 -8.29 -2.35 -21.14
C GLU A 155 -8.69 -2.92 -22.50
N LYS A 156 -8.42 -2.14 -23.55
CA LYS A 156 -8.46 -2.64 -24.92
C LYS A 156 -7.52 -3.84 -24.98
N ALA A 157 -8.08 -5.03 -25.15
CA ALA A 157 -7.31 -6.25 -25.29
C ALA A 157 -6.35 -6.10 -26.49
N GLU A 158 -5.06 -5.92 -26.21
CA GLU A 158 -4.06 -6.26 -27.20
C GLU A 158 -3.92 -7.79 -27.19
N GLU A 159 -4.27 -8.40 -28.32
CA GLU A 159 -4.29 -9.85 -28.50
C GLU A 159 -2.87 -10.45 -28.42
N PRO A 160 -2.69 -11.67 -27.87
CA PRO A 160 -3.76 -12.55 -27.40
C PRO A 160 -4.16 -12.22 -25.97
N ALA A 161 -5.47 -12.08 -25.75
CA ALA A 161 -6.08 -11.77 -24.46
C ALA A 161 -5.79 -12.87 -23.42
N LYS A 162 -4.66 -12.76 -22.74
CA LYS A 162 -4.32 -13.59 -21.59
C LYS A 162 -4.69 -12.83 -20.32
N GLU A 163 -5.89 -13.16 -19.84
CA GLU A 163 -6.41 -12.97 -18.47
C GLU A 163 -6.13 -11.63 -17.79
N LYS A 164 -7.13 -10.75 -17.79
CA LYS A 164 -7.25 -9.78 -16.69
C LYS A 164 -8.57 -9.98 -15.97
N ALA A 165 -8.56 -10.94 -15.06
CA ALA A 165 -9.40 -10.82 -13.87
C ALA A 165 -8.80 -9.68 -13.03
N VAL A 166 -9.26 -8.45 -13.26
CA VAL A 166 -9.01 -7.35 -12.33
C VAL A 166 -9.96 -7.47 -11.14
N SER A 167 -9.46 -7.12 -9.97
CA SER A 167 -10.31 -6.93 -8.79
C SER A 167 -10.09 -5.51 -8.25
N TYR A 168 -10.98 -5.06 -7.39
CA TYR A 168 -10.97 -3.72 -6.84
C TYR A 168 -10.76 -3.82 -5.33
N ASN A 169 -9.71 -3.17 -4.83
CA ASN A 169 -9.51 -3.02 -3.39
C ASN A 169 -10.24 -1.75 -2.94
N VAL A 170 -11.07 -1.87 -1.90
CA VAL A 170 -11.86 -0.76 -1.35
C VAL A 170 -11.32 -0.39 0.02
N TYR A 171 -11.03 0.89 0.20
CA TYR A 171 -10.49 1.45 1.44
C TYR A 171 -11.47 2.46 2.03
N LYS A 172 -11.48 2.55 3.36
CA LYS A 172 -12.15 3.60 4.12
C LYS A 172 -11.13 4.28 5.02
N ASN A 173 -10.97 5.59 4.88
CA ASN A 173 -9.98 6.40 5.60
C ASN A 173 -8.57 5.78 5.54
N GLY A 174 -8.16 5.29 4.36
CA GLY A 174 -6.87 4.63 4.13
C GLY A 174 -6.77 3.17 4.61
N THR A 175 -7.77 2.62 5.28
CA THR A 175 -7.78 1.21 5.73
C THR A 175 -8.52 0.33 4.73
N LEU A 176 -7.93 -0.78 4.30
CA LEU A 176 -8.59 -1.75 3.43
C LEU A 176 -9.79 -2.38 4.15
N ILE A 177 -10.99 -2.26 3.58
CA ILE A 177 -12.23 -2.81 4.14
C ILE A 177 -12.79 -3.97 3.33
N GLY A 178 -12.38 -4.12 2.06
CA GLY A 178 -12.86 -5.19 1.22
C GLY A 178 -12.17 -5.27 -0.13
N ASN A 179 -12.49 -6.34 -0.85
CA ASN A 179 -12.14 -6.55 -2.25
C ASN A 179 -13.38 -7.06 -2.99
N THR A 180 -13.54 -6.66 -4.25
CA THR A 180 -14.64 -7.12 -5.10
C THR A 180 -14.17 -7.25 -6.55
N VAL A 181 -14.82 -8.09 -7.35
CA VAL A 181 -14.64 -8.14 -8.81
C VAL A 181 -15.71 -7.35 -9.55
N GLU A 182 -16.74 -6.91 -8.83
CA GLU A 182 -17.83 -6.10 -9.36
C GLU A 182 -17.44 -4.62 -9.34
N THR A 183 -18.06 -3.82 -10.20
CA THR A 183 -17.84 -2.38 -10.26
C THR A 183 -18.69 -1.58 -9.27
N HIS A 184 -19.09 -2.24 -8.18
CA HIS A 184 -19.85 -1.67 -7.09
C HIS A 184 -19.47 -2.34 -5.75
N TYR A 185 -19.68 -1.63 -4.65
CA TYR A 185 -19.43 -2.14 -3.29
C TYR A 185 -20.41 -1.52 -2.30
N VAL A 186 -20.96 -2.36 -1.42
CA VAL A 186 -21.90 -1.95 -0.38
C VAL A 186 -21.31 -2.24 1.00
N GLU A 187 -21.27 -1.20 1.84
CA GLU A 187 -20.93 -1.31 3.25
C GLU A 187 -22.17 -1.02 4.10
N THR A 188 -22.50 -1.91 5.04
CA THR A 188 -23.63 -1.75 5.97
C THR A 188 -23.14 -1.50 7.39
N GLY A 189 -24.00 -0.92 8.24
CA GLY A 189 -23.68 -0.62 9.64
C GLY A 189 -22.67 0.52 9.80
N VAL A 190 -22.60 1.44 8.85
CA VAL A 190 -21.73 2.61 8.90
C VAL A 190 -22.30 3.65 9.86
N ALA A 191 -21.50 4.07 10.84
CA ALA A 191 -21.90 5.08 11.80
C ALA A 191 -22.03 6.48 11.16
N ASN A 192 -22.69 7.40 11.86
CA ASN A 192 -22.76 8.78 11.43
C ASN A 192 -21.38 9.42 11.37
N GLY A 193 -21.07 10.05 10.24
CA GLY A 193 -19.77 10.67 10.03
C GLY A 193 -19.49 10.96 8.57
N THR A 194 -18.34 11.58 8.34
CA THR A 194 -17.79 11.79 6.99
C THR A 194 -16.60 10.88 6.81
N TYR A 195 -16.61 10.11 5.71
CA TYR A 195 -15.61 9.12 5.39
C TYR A 195 -15.04 9.40 4.00
N ILE A 196 -13.74 9.14 3.83
CA ILE A 196 -13.10 9.11 2.53
C ILE A 196 -13.01 7.65 2.12
N TYR A 197 -13.71 7.30 1.04
CA TYR A 197 -13.60 6.00 0.41
C TYR A 197 -12.62 6.09 -0.76
N GLU A 198 -11.77 5.07 -0.90
CA GLU A 198 -10.79 5.00 -1.97
C GLU A 198 -10.88 3.64 -2.66
N VAL A 199 -10.72 3.63 -3.98
CA VAL A 199 -10.71 2.41 -4.80
C VAL A 199 -9.47 2.41 -5.67
N GLU A 200 -8.75 1.28 -5.70
CA GLU A 200 -7.69 0.99 -6.66
C GLU A 200 -8.00 -0.31 -7.40
N VAL A 201 -7.43 -0.44 -8.59
CA VAL A 201 -7.53 -1.63 -9.43
C VAL A 201 -6.34 -2.51 -9.11
N LYS A 202 -6.61 -3.78 -8.82
CA LYS A 202 -5.61 -4.82 -8.63
C LYS A 202 -5.46 -5.62 -9.93
N TYR A 203 -4.30 -5.45 -10.55
CA TYR A 203 -3.83 -6.21 -11.70
C TYR A 203 -3.05 -7.44 -11.26
N PRO A 204 -2.83 -8.44 -12.15
CA PRO A 204 -1.99 -9.59 -11.85
C PRO A 204 -0.55 -9.23 -11.44
N ASP A 205 -0.04 -8.11 -11.95
CA ASP A 205 1.34 -7.65 -11.89
C ASP A 205 1.52 -6.31 -11.15
N GLY A 206 0.45 -5.76 -10.56
CA GLY A 206 0.54 -4.50 -9.82
C GLY A 206 -0.80 -3.92 -9.38
N VAL A 207 -0.77 -2.68 -8.91
CA VAL A 207 -1.96 -1.91 -8.50
C VAL A 207 -1.94 -0.53 -9.13
N SER A 208 -3.12 0.01 -9.44
CA SER A 208 -3.24 1.38 -9.90
C SER A 208 -3.22 2.40 -8.76
N PRO A 209 -3.04 3.69 -9.09
CA PRO A 209 -3.30 4.77 -8.14
C PRO A 209 -4.74 4.71 -7.60
N LYS A 210 -4.92 5.14 -6.35
CA LYS A 210 -6.24 5.21 -5.71
C LYS A 210 -7.05 6.40 -6.24
N VAL A 211 -8.35 6.16 -6.42
CA VAL A 211 -9.36 7.21 -6.65
C VAL A 211 -10.19 7.36 -5.41
N ALA A 212 -10.44 8.60 -4.98
CA ALA A 212 -11.12 8.89 -3.73
C ALA A 212 -12.46 9.60 -3.94
N VAL A 213 -13.43 9.28 -3.09
CA VAL A 213 -14.72 9.99 -2.94
C VAL A 213 -15.01 10.24 -1.47
N THR A 214 -15.61 11.39 -1.15
CA THR A 214 -16.04 11.70 0.22
C THR A 214 -17.53 11.41 0.36
N VAL A 215 -17.90 10.59 1.33
CA VAL A 215 -19.29 10.21 1.62
C VAL A 215 -19.62 10.67 3.03
N THR A 216 -20.77 11.35 3.20
CA THR A 216 -21.26 11.74 4.53
C THR A 216 -22.48 10.89 4.86
N VAL A 217 -22.36 10.11 5.92
CA VAL A 217 -23.42 9.27 6.47
C VAL A 217 -24.12 10.07 7.57
N THR A 218 -25.38 10.39 7.32
CA THR A 218 -26.27 10.96 8.34
C THR A 218 -27.47 10.05 8.49
N ASN A 219 -27.38 9.15 9.47
CA ASN A 219 -28.54 8.44 9.95
C ASN A 219 -29.39 9.43 10.77
N SER A 220 -30.38 10.02 10.13
CA SER A 220 -31.51 10.65 10.80
C SER A 220 -32.46 9.55 11.27
N SER A 221 -31.96 8.65 12.12
CA SER A 221 -32.84 7.85 12.96
C SER A 221 -33.63 8.82 13.84
N LEU A 222 -34.92 8.57 14.00
CA LEU A 222 -35.69 9.25 15.03
C LEU A 222 -34.97 9.02 16.35
N ASN A 223 -34.49 10.09 16.99
CA ASN A 223 -34.01 10.00 18.36
C ASN A 223 -35.09 9.31 19.19
N ASN A 224 -34.69 8.34 20.03
CA ASN A 224 -35.59 7.87 21.08
C ASN A 224 -35.97 9.10 21.90
N VAL A 225 -37.26 9.48 21.89
CA VAL A 225 -37.74 10.52 22.78
C VAL A 225 -37.74 9.90 24.17
N GLU A 226 -36.62 9.99 24.88
CA GLU A 226 -36.54 9.78 26.33
C GLU A 226 -37.28 10.93 27.04
N GLY A 227 -38.56 11.11 26.72
CA GLY A 227 -39.51 11.62 27.69
C GLY A 227 -39.89 10.45 28.60
N GLN A 228 -40.25 10.73 29.85
CA GLN A 228 -40.99 9.75 30.66
C GLN A 228 -42.25 9.37 29.88
N VAL A 229 -42.18 8.27 29.13
CA VAL A 229 -43.37 7.67 28.54
C VAL A 229 -44.28 7.28 29.70
N PRO A 230 -45.60 7.54 29.63
CA PRO A 230 -46.52 7.30 30.74
C PRO A 230 -46.83 5.81 30.95
N TYR A 231 -45.95 4.93 30.48
CA TYR A 231 -46.07 3.49 30.53
C TYR A 231 -44.70 2.83 30.70
N THR A 232 -44.68 1.64 31.30
CA THR A 232 -43.52 0.75 31.25
C THR A 232 -43.84 -0.40 30.29
N LEU A 233 -42.83 -0.86 29.57
CA LEU A 233 -42.95 -2.02 28.69
C LEU A 233 -41.65 -2.82 28.75
N ARG A 234 -41.78 -4.10 29.10
CA ARG A 234 -40.65 -5.04 29.19
C ARG A 234 -41.05 -6.42 28.68
N VAL A 235 -40.05 -7.16 28.23
CA VAL A 235 -40.20 -8.55 27.79
C VAL A 235 -39.25 -9.41 28.62
N GLU A 236 -39.81 -10.34 29.39
CA GLU A 236 -39.10 -11.27 30.26
C GLU A 236 -39.27 -12.69 29.69
N GLY A 237 -38.29 -13.14 28.88
CA GLY A 237 -38.41 -14.38 28.12
C GLY A 237 -39.60 -14.32 27.15
N LYS A 238 -40.58 -15.22 27.31
CA LYS A 238 -41.82 -15.25 26.52
C LYS A 238 -42.93 -14.34 27.08
N LYS A 239 -42.68 -13.62 28.17
CA LYS A 239 -43.70 -12.83 28.85
C LYS A 239 -43.57 -11.35 28.50
N ILE A 240 -44.65 -10.77 27.97
CA ILE A 240 -44.79 -9.34 27.75
C ILE A 240 -45.43 -8.76 29.00
N ILE A 241 -44.78 -7.77 29.61
CA ILE A 241 -45.31 -7.04 30.77
C ILE A 241 -45.35 -5.56 30.43
N ALA A 242 -46.55 -4.99 30.51
CA ALA A 242 -46.79 -3.60 30.18
C ALA A 242 -47.63 -2.97 31.29
N GLU A 243 -47.28 -1.76 31.73
CA GLU A 243 -47.99 -1.06 32.80
C GLU A 243 -48.24 0.39 32.40
N THR A 244 -49.41 0.92 32.71
CA THR A 244 -49.77 2.33 32.47
C THR A 244 -50.92 2.75 33.38
N ASN A 245 -51.42 3.99 33.27
CA ASN A 245 -52.67 4.43 33.90
C ASN A 245 -53.71 4.63 32.80
N GLY A 246 -54.32 3.54 32.33
CA GLY A 246 -55.08 3.50 31.08
C GLY A 246 -55.26 2.10 30.49
N VAL A 247 -55.72 2.04 29.24
CA VAL A 247 -55.98 0.76 28.55
C VAL A 247 -54.77 0.33 27.74
N ILE A 248 -54.43 -0.95 27.84
CA ILE A 248 -53.35 -1.60 27.11
C ILE A 248 -53.97 -2.62 26.15
N THR A 249 -53.69 -2.48 24.86
CA THR A 249 -54.13 -3.43 23.83
C THR A 249 -52.91 -4.05 23.15
N LEU A 250 -52.82 -5.37 23.13
CA LEU A 250 -51.76 -6.13 22.48
C LEU A 250 -52.27 -6.69 21.15
N TYR A 251 -51.47 -6.51 20.10
CA TYR A 251 -51.74 -7.00 18.75
C TYR A 251 -50.67 -7.97 18.27
N ASP A 252 -51.08 -8.99 17.52
CA ASP A 252 -50.15 -9.83 16.75
C ASP A 252 -49.66 -9.13 15.46
N ILE A 253 -48.74 -9.77 14.73
CA ILE A 253 -48.17 -9.22 13.48
C ILE A 253 -49.21 -9.06 12.36
N SER A 254 -50.35 -9.74 12.45
CA SER A 254 -51.47 -9.61 11.52
C SER A 254 -52.42 -8.47 11.92
N GLY A 255 -52.13 -7.73 12.99
CA GLY A 255 -52.94 -6.63 13.49
C GLY A 255 -54.16 -7.08 14.31
N ARG A 256 -54.25 -8.37 14.68
CA ARG A 256 -55.37 -8.87 15.51
C ARG A 256 -55.10 -8.61 16.97
N THR A 257 -56.13 -8.17 17.70
CA THR A 257 -56.06 -8.03 19.16
C THR A 257 -55.92 -9.41 19.80
N VAL A 258 -54.83 -9.62 20.53
CA VAL A 258 -54.55 -10.88 21.25
C VAL A 258 -54.75 -10.76 22.76
N ALA A 259 -54.69 -9.55 23.32
CA ALA A 259 -55.01 -9.28 24.71
C ALA A 259 -55.40 -7.82 24.93
N VAL A 260 -56.25 -7.56 25.92
CA VAL A 260 -56.61 -6.22 26.39
C VAL A 260 -56.59 -6.24 27.91
N ALA A 261 -55.97 -5.24 28.53
CA ALA A 261 -55.98 -5.07 29.98
C ALA A 261 -56.05 -3.58 30.35
N SER A 262 -56.38 -3.31 31.61
CA SER A 262 -56.30 -1.97 32.19
C SER A 262 -55.18 -1.94 33.21
N ASP A 263 -54.38 -0.88 33.18
CA ASP A 263 -53.24 -0.55 34.04
C ASP A 263 -52.05 -1.51 34.04
N ARG A 264 -52.27 -2.83 33.92
CA ARG A 264 -51.21 -3.83 33.77
C ARG A 264 -51.64 -4.98 32.88
N LEU A 265 -50.83 -5.26 31.87
CA LEU A 265 -50.93 -6.41 31.00
C LEU A 265 -49.77 -7.36 31.29
N GLU A 266 -50.09 -8.64 31.49
CA GLU A 266 -49.12 -9.73 31.47
C GLU A 266 -49.57 -10.79 30.47
N TYR A 267 -48.76 -11.07 29.46
CA TYR A 267 -49.13 -11.99 28.39
C TYR A 267 -47.97 -12.90 28.00
N THR A 268 -48.19 -14.22 28.02
CA THR A 268 -47.21 -15.19 27.51
C THR A 268 -47.39 -15.35 26.01
N ALA A 269 -46.48 -14.77 25.25
CA ALA A 269 -46.46 -14.75 23.81
C ALA A 269 -45.66 -15.91 23.19
N GLN A 270 -45.94 -16.19 21.93
CA GLN A 270 -45.06 -17.02 21.11
C GLN A 270 -43.90 -16.16 20.59
N THR A 271 -42.83 -16.80 20.12
CA THR A 271 -41.72 -16.11 19.45
C THR A 271 -42.26 -15.36 18.22
N GLY A 272 -42.00 -14.07 18.12
CA GLY A 272 -42.55 -13.23 17.05
C GLY A 272 -42.56 -11.75 17.36
N PHE A 273 -43.23 -10.97 16.51
CA PHE A 273 -43.41 -9.53 16.66
C PHE A 273 -44.82 -9.19 17.12
N TYR A 274 -44.91 -8.23 18.03
CA TYR A 274 -46.17 -7.72 18.57
C TYR A 274 -46.16 -6.19 18.60
N ALA A 275 -47.35 -5.61 18.62
CA ALA A 275 -47.54 -4.18 18.88
C ALA A 275 -48.36 -3.99 20.17
N VAL A 276 -47.93 -3.07 21.03
CA VAL A 276 -48.64 -2.70 22.26
C VAL A 276 -49.13 -1.27 22.12
N ARG A 277 -50.45 -1.09 22.19
CA ARG A 277 -51.09 0.22 22.23
C ARG A 277 -51.45 0.58 23.66
N PHE A 278 -51.06 1.78 24.08
CA PHE A 278 -51.39 2.38 25.37
C PHE A 278 -52.32 3.56 25.14
N ASP A 279 -53.57 3.46 25.57
CA ASP A 279 -54.52 4.56 25.55
C ASP A 279 -54.45 5.31 26.89
N VAL A 280 -53.61 6.35 26.94
CA VAL A 280 -53.24 7.08 28.17
C VAL A 280 -53.32 8.58 27.90
N GLY A 281 -54.06 9.32 28.73
CA GLY A 281 -54.28 10.75 28.52
C GLY A 281 -54.99 11.05 27.20
N ASN A 282 -54.56 12.10 26.48
CA ASN A 282 -55.23 12.58 25.26
C ASN A 282 -54.68 11.98 23.95
N LYS A 283 -53.65 11.13 23.99
CA LYS A 283 -53.04 10.54 22.78
C LYS A 283 -52.68 9.07 22.99
N PRO A 284 -53.05 8.17 22.07
CA PRO A 284 -52.59 6.79 22.15
C PRO A 284 -51.11 6.70 21.80
N HIS A 285 -50.39 5.84 22.52
CA HIS A 285 -49.00 5.50 22.25
C HIS A 285 -48.91 4.07 21.70
N LEU A 286 -47.98 3.83 20.77
CA LEU A 286 -47.76 2.53 20.17
C LEU A 286 -46.29 2.14 20.28
N SER A 287 -46.02 0.91 20.73
CA SER A 287 -44.68 0.35 20.81
C SER A 287 -44.63 -0.99 20.09
N LYS A 288 -43.56 -1.22 19.32
CA LYS A 288 -43.27 -2.52 18.70
C LYS A 288 -42.31 -3.30 19.60
N ILE A 289 -42.56 -4.59 19.76
CA ILE A 289 -41.69 -5.49 20.52
C ILE A 289 -41.43 -6.80 19.77
N GLN A 290 -40.30 -7.41 20.05
CA GLN A 290 -39.94 -8.76 19.59
C GLN A 290 -39.81 -9.68 20.80
N VAL A 291 -40.50 -10.81 20.76
CA VAL A 291 -40.38 -11.90 21.73
C VAL A 291 -39.50 -12.98 21.12
N ARG A 292 -38.47 -13.42 21.86
CA ARG A 292 -37.53 -14.46 21.43
C ARG A 292 -37.80 -15.77 22.17
#